data_AF-A0A812U4B0-F1
#
_entry.id   AF-A0A812U4B0-F1
#
_cell.length_a   1.000
_cell.length_b   1.000
_cell.length_c   1.000
_cell.angle_alpha   90.00
_cell.angle_beta   90.00
_cell.angle_gamma   90.00
#
_symmetry.space_group_name_H-M   'P 1'
#
loop_
_entity.id
_entity.type
_entity.pdbx_description
1 polymer ?
#
loop_
_entity_poly.entity_id
_entity_poly.type
_entity_poly.pdbx_seq_one_letter_code
_entity_poly.pdbx_strand_id
1 'polypeptide(L)'
;MWSDSNGQIFLAACTAAALFHCHIIGTHALTALNKMRDYLQRGGQHAMDAGSVEEEMEKLRALNLRYGGMVICHLDLLYVLHSVWNLLHDQNIPHAYDLASAFCAYGVSLGISSGHVAPSRKVLGFANFVLIPMVSLGAWDPHLPNTDTGLRFQAITIVHMMAAFLYLDMTMFIPSALLQSLISVAASAYFRGSSQLTAEFVCLHVWILLGRIGILCLFEIAVHNYLGSNQKLEKAHSMIAGFQKILKGLSDGSLLLDEQLRIHGPSTSLQQLLVDRTDFTGVDFESLIVDAEGRERFAAFIEASRAAAGEPMSAPSCLRLALRSGSGGV
;
A
#
# COMPACT_ATOMS: atom_id res chain seq x y z
N MET A 1 -33.33 -39.06 1.27
CA MET A 1 -34.34 -38.09 0.82
C MET A 1 -34.29 -36.89 1.75
N TRP A 2 -33.49 -35.89 1.41
CA TRP A 2 -33.70 -34.53 1.95
C TRP A 2 -34.92 -33.96 1.21
N SER A 3 -35.92 -33.44 1.93
CA SER A 3 -37.01 -32.72 1.30
C SER A 3 -36.49 -31.39 0.75
N ASP A 4 -37.02 -30.92 -0.38
CA ASP A 4 -36.66 -29.63 -0.99
C ASP A 4 -36.73 -28.46 0.02
N SER A 5 -37.59 -28.58 1.04
CA SER A 5 -37.69 -27.62 2.15
C SER A 5 -36.39 -27.48 2.96
N ASN A 6 -35.66 -28.58 3.21
CA ASN A 6 -34.44 -28.55 4.01
C ASN A 6 -33.30 -27.89 3.24
N GLY A 7 -33.25 -28.10 1.92
CA GLY A 7 -32.32 -27.43 1.02
C GLY A 7 -32.53 -25.92 1.01
N GLN A 8 -33.78 -25.47 0.92
CA GLN A 8 -34.12 -24.04 0.95
C GLN A 8 -33.79 -23.38 2.30
N ILE A 9 -34.06 -24.05 3.41
CA ILE A 9 -33.74 -23.54 4.76
C ILE A 9 -32.22 -23.40 4.93
N PHE A 10 -31.44 -24.39 4.49
CA PHE A 10 -29.98 -24.30 4.56
C PHE A 10 -29.43 -23.20 3.66
N LEU A 11 -29.92 -23.07 2.42
CA LEU A 11 -29.48 -22.01 1.51
C LEU A 11 -29.78 -20.61 2.09
N ALA A 12 -30.95 -20.44 2.72
CA ALA A 12 -31.30 -19.22 3.42
C ALA A 12 -30.37 -18.96 4.62
N ALA A 13 -30.05 -19.99 5.41
CA ALA A 13 -29.10 -19.87 6.52
C ALA A 13 -27.68 -19.51 6.06
N CYS A 14 -27.18 -20.14 5.00
CA CYS A 14 -25.89 -19.83 4.40
C CYS A 14 -25.84 -18.42 3.83
N THR A 15 -26.91 -17.98 3.17
CA THR A 15 -27.02 -16.62 2.63
C THR A 15 -27.05 -15.60 3.76
N ALA A 16 -27.82 -15.85 4.83
CA ALA A 16 -27.85 -14.99 6.00
C ALA A 16 -26.47 -14.93 6.70
N ALA A 17 -25.79 -16.06 6.86
CA ALA A 17 -24.45 -16.13 7.43
C ALA A 17 -23.42 -15.39 6.57
N ALA A 18 -23.46 -15.58 5.25
CA ALA A 18 -22.60 -14.87 4.30
C ALA A 18 -22.87 -13.36 4.32
N LEU A 19 -24.13 -12.93 4.33
CA LEU A 19 -24.51 -11.51 4.39
C LEU A 19 -24.09 -10.87 5.72
N PHE A 20 -24.30 -11.54 6.85
CA PHE A 20 -23.88 -11.06 8.16
C PHE A 20 -22.34 -10.93 8.23
N HIS A 21 -21.64 -11.93 7.73
CA HIS A 21 -20.18 -11.93 7.68
C HIS A 21 -19.63 -10.86 6.72
N CYS A 22 -20.22 -10.70 5.53
CA CYS A 22 -19.92 -9.62 4.58
C CYS A 22 -20.23 -8.23 5.15
N HIS A 23 -21.28 -8.09 5.97
CA HIS A 23 -21.58 -6.81 6.61
C HIS A 23 -20.52 -6.44 7.64
N ILE A 24 -20.18 -7.38 8.55
CA ILE A 24 -19.18 -7.14 9.59
C ILE A 24 -17.80 -6.94 8.98
N ILE A 25 -17.33 -7.90 8.18
CA ILE A 25 -15.94 -7.89 7.70
C ILE A 25 -15.80 -7.08 6.41
N GLY A 26 -16.85 -6.86 5.61
CA GLY A 26 -16.77 -6.01 4.41
C GLY A 26 -16.48 -4.55 4.73
N THR A 27 -17.00 -4.02 5.84
CA THR A 27 -16.61 -2.68 6.32
C THR A 27 -15.13 -2.64 6.73
N HIS A 28 -14.63 -3.73 7.34
CA HIS A 28 -13.21 -3.89 7.65
C HIS A 28 -12.36 -4.03 6.38
N ALA A 29 -12.80 -4.77 5.37
CA ALA A 29 -12.13 -4.96 4.09
C ALA A 29 -12.04 -3.66 3.29
N LEU A 30 -13.12 -2.87 3.23
CA LEU A 30 -13.09 -1.53 2.61
C LEU A 30 -12.15 -0.59 3.36
N THR A 31 -12.20 -0.60 4.70
CA THR A 31 -11.29 0.20 5.53
C THR A 31 -9.83 -0.23 5.31
N ALA A 32 -9.60 -1.54 5.18
CA ALA A 32 -8.30 -2.14 4.91
C ALA A 32 -7.75 -1.75 3.53
N LEU A 33 -8.57 -1.83 2.48
CA LEU A 33 -8.21 -1.40 1.13
C LEU A 33 -7.92 0.10 1.08
N ASN A 34 -8.72 0.93 1.78
CA ASN A 34 -8.46 2.35 1.89
C ASN A 34 -7.14 2.62 2.63
N LYS A 35 -6.85 1.91 3.73
CA LYS A 35 -5.57 2.02 4.43
C LYS A 35 -4.38 1.58 3.57
N MET A 36 -4.53 0.52 2.77
CA MET A 36 -3.50 0.06 1.84
C MET A 36 -3.27 1.09 0.72
N ARG A 37 -4.34 1.64 0.15
CA ARG A 37 -4.26 2.74 -0.82
C ARG A 37 -3.56 3.96 -0.22
N ASP A 38 -3.98 4.36 0.98
CA ASP A 38 -3.40 5.50 1.68
C ASP A 38 -1.94 5.23 2.05
N TYR A 39 -1.57 3.99 2.40
CA TYR A 39 -0.17 3.58 2.61
C TYR A 39 0.64 3.67 1.31
N LEU A 40 0.11 3.19 0.19
CA LEU A 40 0.79 3.31 -1.10
C LEU A 40 0.95 4.77 -1.52
N GLN A 41 -0.05 5.62 -1.24
CA GLN A 41 0.00 7.06 -1.52
C GLN A 41 0.96 7.82 -0.58
N ARG A 42 1.02 7.45 0.70
CA ARG A 42 1.86 8.12 1.73
C ARG A 42 3.23 7.49 1.92
N GLY A 43 3.45 6.27 1.45
CA GLY A 43 4.71 5.53 1.60
C GLY A 43 5.90 6.23 0.95
N GLY A 44 5.64 7.18 0.03
CA GLY A 44 6.66 8.10 -0.49
C GLY A 44 6.92 9.36 0.37
N GLN A 45 6.43 9.45 1.61
CA GLN A 45 6.69 10.58 2.52
C GLN A 45 7.34 10.16 3.86
N HIS A 46 7.40 8.87 4.16
CA HIS A 46 8.03 8.34 5.37
C HIS A 46 9.26 7.48 5.09
N ALA A 47 9.64 7.27 3.83
CA ALA A 47 10.80 6.44 3.48
C ALA A 47 12.15 7.18 3.63
N MET A 48 12.15 8.43 4.11
CA MET A 48 13.37 9.15 4.49
C MET A 48 14.12 8.51 5.67
N ASP A 49 13.45 7.75 6.54
CA ASP A 49 14.09 7.07 7.67
C ASP A 49 14.67 5.71 7.25
N ALA A 50 15.78 5.77 6.51
CA ALA A 50 16.84 4.75 6.36
C ALA A 50 16.49 3.27 6.07
N GLY A 51 15.24 2.92 5.76
CA GLY A 51 14.86 1.56 5.38
C GLY A 51 15.28 1.21 3.95
N SER A 52 15.81 0.01 3.74
CA SER A 52 16.04 -0.51 2.39
C SER A 52 14.69 -0.79 1.68
N VAL A 53 14.66 -0.78 0.34
CA VAL A 53 13.44 -1.14 -0.44
C VAL A 53 12.87 -2.49 0.03
N GLU A 54 13.74 -3.42 0.44
CA GLU A 54 13.35 -4.73 0.97
C GLU A 54 12.56 -4.64 2.28
N GLU A 55 12.91 -3.69 3.17
CA GLU A 55 12.19 -3.48 4.42
C GLU A 55 10.77 -2.94 4.16
N GLU A 56 10.64 -2.01 3.21
CA GLU A 56 9.34 -1.50 2.78
C GLU A 56 8.50 -2.57 2.08
N MET A 57 9.14 -3.43 1.29
CA MET A 57 8.47 -4.61 0.73
C MET A 57 7.99 -5.54 1.84
N GLU A 58 8.78 -5.82 2.87
CA GLU A 58 8.36 -6.68 3.98
C GLU A 58 7.18 -6.08 4.77
N LYS A 59 7.19 -4.76 5.01
CA LYS A 59 6.05 -4.05 5.60
C LYS A 59 4.81 -4.16 4.71
N LEU A 60 4.97 -3.98 3.40
CA LEU A 60 3.88 -4.12 2.44
C LEU A 60 3.33 -5.55 2.41
N ARG A 61 4.19 -6.58 2.44
CA ARG A 61 3.79 -8.00 2.54
C ARG A 61 2.99 -8.25 3.81
N ALA A 62 3.44 -7.75 4.96
CA ALA A 62 2.72 -7.89 6.23
C ALA A 62 1.35 -7.18 6.21
N LEU A 63 1.27 -5.99 5.61
CA LEU A 63 0.02 -5.26 5.44
C LEU A 63 -0.93 -5.97 4.48
N ASN A 64 -0.44 -6.44 3.34
CA ASN A 64 -1.21 -7.19 2.35
C ASN A 64 -1.74 -8.49 2.94
N LEU A 65 -0.93 -9.19 3.74
CA LEU A 65 -1.38 -10.39 4.43
C LEU A 65 -2.47 -10.08 5.45
N ARG A 66 -2.31 -9.04 6.26
CA ARG A 66 -3.32 -8.68 7.26
C ARG A 66 -4.64 -8.26 6.62
N TYR A 67 -4.58 -7.42 5.59
CA TYR A 67 -5.75 -6.84 4.94
C TYR A 67 -6.37 -7.74 3.88
N GLY A 68 -5.56 -8.34 3.03
CA GLY A 68 -5.98 -9.36 2.09
C GLY A 68 -6.45 -10.64 2.77
N GLY A 69 -5.88 -10.99 3.93
CA GLY A 69 -6.35 -12.09 4.76
C GLY A 69 -7.81 -11.95 5.18
N MET A 70 -8.34 -10.73 5.31
CA MET A 70 -9.78 -10.51 5.55
C MET A 70 -10.63 -10.92 4.34
N VAL A 71 -10.17 -10.61 3.12
CA VAL A 71 -10.84 -11.00 1.88
C VAL A 71 -10.75 -12.52 1.69
N ILE A 72 -9.60 -13.13 1.97
CA ILE A 72 -9.46 -14.59 1.96
C ILE A 72 -10.37 -15.24 3.00
N CYS A 73 -10.47 -14.69 4.21
CA CYS A 73 -11.35 -15.21 5.27
C CYS A 73 -12.81 -15.31 4.79
N HIS A 74 -13.27 -14.35 3.99
CA HIS A 74 -14.61 -14.41 3.37
C HIS A 74 -14.75 -15.56 2.37
N LEU A 75 -13.76 -15.74 1.51
CA LEU A 75 -13.75 -16.83 0.53
C LEU A 75 -13.68 -18.19 1.23
N ASP A 76 -12.87 -18.29 2.28
CA ASP A 76 -12.75 -19.49 3.12
C ASP A 76 -14.07 -19.80 3.83
N LEU A 77 -14.82 -18.80 4.32
CA LEU A 77 -16.14 -19.04 4.91
C LEU A 77 -17.13 -19.58 3.87
N LEU A 78 -17.17 -18.99 2.68
CA LEU A 78 -18.02 -19.48 1.59
C LEU A 78 -17.64 -20.91 1.20
N TYR A 79 -16.34 -21.21 1.23
CA TYR A 79 -15.83 -22.56 0.99
C TYR A 79 -16.27 -23.54 2.10
N VAL A 80 -16.15 -23.17 3.39
CA VAL A 80 -16.65 -23.96 4.51
C VAL A 80 -18.14 -24.25 4.36
N LEU A 81 -18.96 -23.24 4.05
CA LEU A 81 -20.40 -23.42 3.85
C LEU A 81 -20.69 -24.38 2.69
N HIS A 82 -19.93 -24.29 1.59
CA HIS A 82 -20.03 -25.21 0.47
C HIS A 82 -19.62 -26.64 0.85
N SER A 83 -18.53 -26.83 1.60
CA SER A 83 -18.10 -28.15 2.05
C SER A 83 -19.09 -28.78 3.05
N VAL A 84 -19.71 -27.97 3.93
CA VAL A 84 -20.81 -28.44 4.80
C VAL A 84 -21.99 -28.91 3.96
N TRP A 85 -22.39 -28.14 2.95
CA TRP A 85 -23.48 -28.52 2.05
C TRP A 85 -23.22 -29.86 1.36
N ASN A 86 -22.03 -30.03 0.79
CA ASN A 86 -21.63 -31.27 0.12
C ASN A 86 -21.65 -32.46 1.08
N LEU A 87 -21.10 -32.30 2.30
CA LEU A 87 -21.11 -33.37 3.30
C LEU A 87 -22.51 -33.76 3.79
N LEU A 88 -23.43 -32.79 3.87
CA LEU A 88 -24.83 -33.05 4.26
C LEU A 88 -25.60 -33.79 3.15
N HIS A 89 -25.29 -33.51 1.89
CA HIS A 89 -25.92 -34.17 0.74
C HIS A 89 -25.32 -35.54 0.46
N ASP A 90 -24.01 -35.67 0.64
CA ASP A 90 -23.26 -36.88 0.34
C ASP A 90 -22.26 -37.17 1.47
N GLN A 91 -22.48 -38.25 2.20
CA GLN A 91 -21.74 -38.58 3.42
C GLN A 91 -20.45 -39.35 3.11
N ASN A 92 -19.70 -38.85 2.12
CA ASN A 92 -18.47 -39.46 1.66
C ASN A 92 -17.24 -38.90 2.38
N ILE A 93 -16.24 -39.77 2.59
CA ILE A 93 -14.97 -39.43 3.25
C ILE A 93 -14.27 -38.22 2.60
N PRO A 94 -14.22 -38.07 1.26
CA PRO A 94 -13.65 -36.88 0.62
C PRO A 94 -14.30 -35.57 1.06
N HIS A 95 -15.63 -35.53 1.24
CA HIS A 95 -16.31 -34.31 1.71
C HIS A 95 -16.01 -33.99 3.18
N ALA A 96 -15.84 -35.01 4.02
CA ALA A 96 -15.42 -34.80 5.41
C ALA A 96 -13.98 -34.24 5.47
N TYR A 97 -13.08 -34.75 4.62
CA TYR A 97 -11.72 -34.24 4.50
C TYR A 97 -11.70 -32.80 3.94
N ASP A 98 -12.50 -32.53 2.90
CA ASP A 98 -12.66 -31.21 2.33
C ASP A 98 -13.13 -30.20 3.37
N LEU A 99 -14.16 -30.54 4.15
CA LEU A 99 -14.65 -29.71 5.25
C LEU A 99 -13.59 -29.45 6.31
N ALA A 100 -12.83 -30.48 6.71
CA ALA A 100 -11.72 -30.30 7.66
C ALA A 100 -10.66 -29.34 7.12
N SER A 101 -10.30 -29.47 5.84
CA SER A 101 -9.33 -28.57 5.17
C SER A 101 -9.84 -27.13 5.09
N ALA A 102 -11.14 -26.94 4.78
CA ALA A 102 -11.79 -25.64 4.73
C ALA A 102 -11.79 -24.95 6.10
N PHE A 103 -12.11 -25.69 7.17
CA PHE A 103 -12.05 -25.15 8.54
C PHE A 103 -10.62 -24.78 8.96
N CYS A 104 -9.62 -25.58 8.59
CA CYS A 104 -8.23 -25.25 8.86
C CYS A 104 -7.79 -23.97 8.12
N ALA A 105 -8.14 -23.82 6.84
CA ALA A 105 -7.87 -22.61 6.07
C ALA A 105 -8.56 -21.38 6.70
N TYR A 106 -9.87 -21.48 6.94
CA TYR A 106 -10.66 -20.43 7.59
C TYR A 106 -10.09 -20.04 8.96
N GLY A 107 -9.71 -21.01 9.79
CA GLY A 107 -9.13 -20.76 11.11
C GLY A 107 -7.82 -19.97 11.05
N VAL A 108 -6.94 -20.28 10.08
CA VAL A 108 -5.70 -19.53 9.87
C VAL A 108 -6.00 -18.12 9.36
N SER A 109 -6.85 -17.97 8.35
CA SER A 109 -7.25 -16.67 7.81
C SER A 109 -7.93 -15.78 8.85
N LEU A 110 -8.80 -16.36 9.68
CA LEU A 110 -9.44 -15.69 10.80
C LEU A 110 -8.43 -15.29 11.88
N GLY A 111 -7.49 -16.17 12.22
CA GLY A 111 -6.43 -15.89 13.18
C GLY A 111 -5.54 -14.72 12.74
N ILE A 112 -5.16 -14.67 11.47
CA ILE A 112 -4.36 -13.58 10.89
C ILE A 112 -5.16 -12.28 10.86
N SER A 113 -6.39 -12.30 10.33
CA SER A 113 -7.22 -11.10 10.18
C SER A 113 -7.62 -10.47 11.50
N SER A 114 -7.90 -11.28 12.52
CA SER A 114 -8.20 -10.83 13.88
C SER A 114 -6.96 -10.38 14.67
N GLY A 115 -5.76 -10.61 14.14
CA GLY A 115 -4.49 -10.25 14.79
C GLY A 115 -4.04 -11.20 15.90
N HIS A 116 -4.73 -12.34 16.09
CA HIS A 116 -4.30 -13.38 17.04
C HIS A 116 -3.07 -14.15 16.54
N VAL A 117 -2.91 -14.25 15.21
CA VAL A 117 -1.75 -14.87 14.56
C VAL A 117 -0.95 -13.77 13.88
N ALA A 118 0.28 -13.57 14.33
CA ALA A 118 1.18 -12.62 13.68
C ALA A 118 1.52 -13.11 12.26
N PRO A 119 1.38 -12.26 11.23
CA PRO A 119 1.83 -12.59 9.88
C PRO A 119 3.33 -12.87 9.92
N SER A 120 3.72 -14.11 9.64
CA SER A 120 5.12 -14.51 9.60
C SER A 120 5.36 -15.48 8.46
N ARG A 121 6.60 -15.53 7.99
CA ARG A 121 7.01 -16.45 6.91
C ARG A 121 6.74 -17.93 7.25
N LYS A 122 6.72 -18.29 8.55
CA LYS A 122 6.37 -19.64 9.03
C LYS A 122 4.89 -19.95 8.83
N VAL A 123 4.01 -19.04 9.26
CA VAL A 123 2.56 -19.18 9.07
C VAL A 123 2.23 -19.23 7.57
N LEU A 124 2.92 -18.41 6.80
CA LEU A 124 2.82 -18.41 5.34
C LEU A 124 3.26 -19.74 4.72
N GLY A 125 4.40 -20.28 5.17
CA GLY A 125 4.87 -21.58 4.74
C GLY A 125 3.88 -22.69 5.07
N PHE A 126 3.32 -22.68 6.28
CA PHE A 126 2.28 -23.62 6.66
C PHE A 126 1.06 -23.53 5.74
N ALA A 127 0.56 -22.32 5.46
CA ALA A 127 -0.56 -22.13 4.55
C ALA A 127 -0.26 -22.66 3.13
N ASN A 128 0.88 -22.29 2.56
CA ASN A 128 1.23 -22.63 1.17
C ASN A 128 1.69 -24.08 0.97
N PHE A 129 2.34 -24.70 1.95
CA PHE A 129 2.90 -26.05 1.83
C PHE A 129 2.07 -27.13 2.50
N VAL A 130 1.09 -26.77 3.35
CA VAL A 130 0.20 -27.73 4.01
C VAL A 130 -1.23 -27.49 3.59
N LEU A 131 -1.79 -26.31 3.85
CA LEU A 131 -3.23 -26.08 3.63
C LEU A 131 -3.63 -26.11 2.16
N ILE A 132 -2.90 -25.42 1.27
CA ILE A 132 -3.21 -25.41 -0.16
C ILE A 132 -3.12 -26.83 -0.77
N PRO A 133 -2.07 -27.62 -0.53
CA PRO A 133 -2.03 -29.04 -0.88
C PRO A 133 -3.21 -29.85 -0.34
N MET A 134 -3.58 -29.67 0.93
CA MET A 134 -4.70 -30.39 1.54
C MET A 134 -6.03 -30.04 0.85
N VAL A 135 -6.33 -28.76 0.65
CA VAL A 135 -7.53 -28.32 -0.08
C VAL A 135 -7.52 -28.85 -1.51
N SER A 136 -6.36 -28.81 -2.18
CA SER A 136 -6.21 -29.33 -3.54
C SER A 136 -6.52 -30.82 -3.61
N LEU A 137 -6.09 -31.62 -2.63
CA LEU A 137 -6.40 -33.05 -2.55
C LEU A 137 -7.88 -33.31 -2.23
N GLY A 138 -8.49 -32.53 -1.35
CA GLY A 138 -9.90 -32.70 -0.97
C GLY A 138 -10.88 -32.37 -2.08
N ALA A 139 -10.47 -31.52 -3.04
CA ALA A 139 -11.25 -31.23 -4.22
C ALA A 139 -11.28 -32.38 -5.25
N TRP A 140 -10.38 -33.36 -5.13
CA TRP A 140 -10.41 -34.54 -5.99
C TRP A 140 -11.40 -35.56 -5.44
N ASP A 141 -12.53 -35.67 -6.12
CA ASP A 141 -13.54 -36.68 -5.86
C ASP A 141 -13.71 -37.53 -7.13
N PRO A 142 -13.40 -38.84 -7.09
CA PRO A 142 -13.58 -39.72 -8.24
C PRO A 142 -15.04 -39.95 -8.62
N HIS A 143 -15.98 -39.63 -7.73
CA HIS A 143 -17.42 -39.81 -7.96
C HIS A 143 -18.06 -38.62 -8.66
N LEU A 144 -17.37 -37.47 -8.74
CA LEU A 144 -17.91 -36.29 -9.39
C LEU A 144 -17.77 -36.35 -10.92
N PRO A 145 -18.77 -35.80 -11.66
CA PRO A 145 -18.66 -35.66 -13.10
C PRO A 145 -17.48 -34.75 -13.46
N ASN A 146 -16.84 -35.04 -14.60
CA ASN A 146 -15.62 -34.37 -15.06
C ASN A 146 -15.71 -32.83 -15.12
N THR A 147 -16.91 -32.30 -15.37
CA THR A 147 -17.19 -30.85 -15.41
C THR A 147 -16.99 -30.20 -14.05
N ASP A 148 -17.39 -30.85 -12.97
CA ASP A 148 -17.37 -30.29 -11.62
C ASP A 148 -15.95 -30.32 -11.04
N THR A 149 -15.17 -31.35 -11.36
CA THR A 149 -13.74 -31.42 -11.01
C THR A 149 -12.96 -30.26 -11.64
N GLY A 150 -13.26 -29.91 -12.90
CA GLY A 150 -12.60 -28.82 -13.61
C GLY A 150 -12.87 -27.46 -12.96
N LEU A 151 -14.12 -27.19 -12.58
CA LEU A 151 -14.50 -25.94 -11.91
C LEU A 151 -13.81 -25.80 -10.55
N ARG A 152 -13.80 -26.87 -9.73
CA ARG A 152 -13.11 -26.88 -8.44
C ARG A 152 -11.62 -26.61 -8.59
N PHE A 153 -10.99 -27.24 -9.59
CA PHE A 153 -9.58 -27.01 -9.87
C PHE A 153 -9.28 -25.55 -10.26
N GLN A 154 -10.13 -24.94 -11.08
CA GLN A 154 -10.03 -23.52 -11.44
C GLN A 154 -10.21 -22.62 -10.22
N ALA A 155 -11.19 -22.90 -9.36
CA ALA A 155 -11.41 -22.14 -8.13
C ALA A 155 -10.19 -22.18 -7.20
N ILE A 156 -9.62 -23.36 -6.96
CA ILE A 156 -8.40 -23.51 -6.14
C ILE A 156 -7.22 -22.78 -6.80
N THR A 157 -7.09 -22.84 -8.12
CA THR A 157 -6.04 -22.11 -8.85
C THR A 157 -6.19 -20.60 -8.67
N ILE A 158 -7.42 -20.06 -8.76
CA ILE A 158 -7.71 -18.65 -8.54
C ILE A 158 -7.38 -18.25 -7.09
N VAL A 159 -7.83 -19.03 -6.11
CA VAL A 159 -7.54 -18.77 -4.69
C VAL A 159 -6.04 -18.77 -4.44
N HIS A 160 -5.30 -19.73 -5.00
CA HIS A 160 -3.83 -19.77 -4.86
C HIS A 160 -3.16 -18.57 -5.56
N MET A 161 -3.63 -18.15 -6.73
CA MET A 161 -3.14 -16.92 -7.37
C MET A 161 -3.42 -15.68 -6.52
N MET A 162 -4.63 -15.55 -5.95
CA MET A 162 -4.96 -14.47 -5.03
C MET A 162 -4.03 -14.48 -3.82
N ALA A 163 -3.79 -15.66 -3.24
CA ALA A 163 -2.86 -15.82 -2.13
C ALA A 163 -1.45 -15.35 -2.53
N ALA A 164 -0.96 -15.71 -3.72
CA ALA A 164 0.31 -15.25 -4.27
C ALA A 164 0.45 -13.71 -4.25
N PHE A 165 -0.59 -13.01 -4.73
CA PHE A 165 -0.61 -11.55 -4.77
C PHE A 165 -0.62 -10.91 -3.39
N LEU A 166 -1.20 -11.57 -2.39
CA LEU A 166 -1.22 -11.06 -1.04
C LEU A 166 0.12 -11.27 -0.33
N TYR A 167 0.84 -12.33 -0.66
CA TYR A 167 2.08 -12.67 0.00
C TYR A 167 3.32 -12.04 -0.62
N LEU A 168 3.32 -11.80 -1.95
CA LEU A 168 4.43 -11.16 -2.65
C LEU A 168 5.81 -11.76 -2.30
N ASP A 169 5.88 -13.08 -2.09
CA ASP A 169 7.11 -13.81 -1.78
C ASP A 169 7.32 -14.91 -2.82
N MET A 170 8.09 -14.60 -3.86
CA MET A 170 8.46 -15.55 -4.91
C MET A 170 9.16 -16.80 -4.37
N THR A 171 9.95 -16.68 -3.29
CA THR A 171 10.72 -17.80 -2.75
C THR A 171 9.81 -18.88 -2.14
N MET A 172 8.65 -18.48 -1.64
CA MET A 172 7.65 -19.39 -1.08
C MET A 172 6.61 -19.80 -2.12
N PHE A 173 6.23 -18.88 -3.02
CA PHE A 173 5.21 -19.13 -4.02
C PHE A 173 5.66 -20.12 -5.09
N ILE A 174 6.87 -19.98 -5.66
CA ILE A 174 7.31 -20.84 -6.78
C ILE A 174 7.30 -22.32 -6.36
N PRO A 175 7.89 -22.73 -5.22
CA PRO A 175 7.84 -24.12 -4.79
C PRO A 175 6.42 -24.60 -4.47
N SER A 176 5.56 -23.74 -3.90
CA SER A 176 4.16 -24.09 -3.64
C SER A 176 3.35 -24.29 -4.94
N ALA A 177 3.54 -23.43 -5.94
CA ALA A 177 2.89 -23.56 -7.24
C ALA A 177 3.34 -24.82 -7.99
N LEU A 178 4.64 -25.17 -7.87
CA LEU A 178 5.18 -26.44 -8.37
C LEU A 178 4.54 -27.63 -7.66
N LEU A 179 4.53 -27.63 -6.33
CA LEU A 179 3.92 -28.69 -5.51
C LEU A 179 2.44 -28.88 -5.84
N GLN A 180 1.69 -27.79 -5.94
CA GLN A 180 0.27 -27.85 -6.31
C GLN A 180 0.08 -28.43 -7.71
N SER A 181 0.90 -28.02 -8.68
CA SER A 181 0.83 -28.56 -10.05
C SER A 181 1.13 -30.06 -10.06
N LEU A 182 2.13 -30.49 -9.29
CA LEU A 182 2.48 -31.90 -9.13
C LEU A 182 1.34 -32.70 -8.50
N ILE A 183 0.74 -32.20 -7.42
CA ILE A 183 -0.42 -32.81 -6.76
C ILE A 183 -1.58 -32.96 -7.75
N SER A 184 -1.81 -31.94 -8.56
CA SER A 184 -2.91 -31.93 -9.54
C SER A 184 -2.72 -32.98 -10.63
N VAL A 185 -1.49 -33.08 -11.16
CA VAL A 185 -1.14 -34.10 -12.16
C VAL A 185 -1.18 -35.49 -11.54
N ALA A 186 -0.65 -35.67 -10.33
CA ALA A 186 -0.63 -36.95 -9.62
C ALA A 186 -2.05 -37.43 -9.25
N ALA A 187 -2.90 -36.53 -8.76
CA ALA A 187 -4.28 -36.83 -8.44
C ALA A 187 -5.07 -37.16 -9.71
N SER A 188 -4.89 -36.40 -10.80
CA SER A 188 -5.48 -36.73 -12.11
C SER A 188 -5.07 -38.13 -12.57
N ALA A 189 -3.77 -38.46 -12.49
CA ALA A 189 -3.24 -39.77 -12.85
C ALA A 189 -3.80 -40.90 -12.00
N TYR A 190 -3.97 -40.67 -10.69
CA TYR A 190 -4.47 -41.65 -9.74
C TYR A 190 -5.97 -41.91 -9.94
N PHE A 191 -6.79 -40.86 -10.03
CA PHE A 191 -8.25 -41.00 -10.10
C PHE A 191 -8.78 -41.28 -11.50
N ARG A 192 -8.16 -40.75 -12.55
CA ARG A 192 -8.61 -40.95 -13.95
C ARG A 192 -7.84 -42.05 -14.69
N GLY A 193 -6.78 -42.56 -14.08
CA GLY A 193 -5.87 -43.52 -14.68
C GLY A 193 -4.80 -42.85 -15.54
N SER A 194 -3.65 -43.53 -15.68
CA SER A 194 -2.49 -43.02 -16.42
C SER A 194 -2.72 -42.88 -17.92
N SER A 195 -3.70 -43.58 -18.49
CA SER A 195 -4.06 -43.47 -19.91
C SER A 195 -4.66 -42.12 -20.29
N GLN A 196 -5.19 -41.37 -19.32
CA GLN A 196 -5.76 -40.03 -19.50
C GLN A 196 -4.73 -38.90 -19.37
N LEU A 197 -3.47 -39.22 -18.99
CA LEU A 197 -2.37 -38.25 -18.99
C LEU A 197 -1.87 -38.02 -20.43
N THR A 198 -2.64 -37.25 -21.19
CA THR A 198 -2.22 -36.81 -22.52
C THR A 198 -1.08 -35.80 -22.41
N ALA A 199 -0.21 -35.75 -23.43
CA ALA A 199 0.84 -34.73 -23.50
C ALA A 199 0.25 -33.31 -23.47
N GLU A 200 -0.93 -33.13 -24.08
CA GLU A 200 -1.67 -31.86 -24.07
C GLU A 200 -2.05 -31.42 -22.65
N PHE A 201 -2.51 -32.34 -21.80
CA PHE A 201 -2.84 -32.04 -20.41
C PHE A 201 -1.59 -31.57 -19.63
N VAL A 202 -0.46 -32.26 -19.79
CA VAL A 202 0.80 -31.87 -19.14
C VAL A 202 1.29 -30.52 -19.66
N CYS A 203 1.25 -30.29 -20.97
CA CYS A 203 1.61 -29.01 -21.57
C CYS A 203 0.74 -27.86 -21.05
N LEU A 204 -0.58 -28.06 -20.93
CA LEU A 204 -1.49 -27.08 -20.36
C LEU A 204 -1.14 -26.74 -18.91
N HIS A 205 -0.86 -27.75 -18.07
CA HIS A 205 -0.45 -27.54 -16.68
C HIS A 205 0.87 -26.78 -16.56
N VAL A 206 1.85 -27.09 -17.42
CA VAL A 206 3.11 -26.34 -17.50
C VAL A 206 2.85 -24.90 -17.90
N TRP A 207 1.97 -24.65 -18.88
CA TRP A 207 1.61 -23.30 -19.32
C TRP A 207 0.92 -22.50 -18.21
N ILE A 208 -0.02 -23.10 -17.49
CA ILE A 208 -0.69 -22.48 -16.33
C ILE A 208 0.31 -22.18 -15.21
N LEU A 209 1.26 -23.08 -14.95
CA LEU A 209 2.33 -22.84 -13.99
C LEU A 209 3.23 -21.66 -14.39
N LEU A 210 3.71 -21.64 -15.65
CA LEU A 210 4.53 -20.56 -16.18
C LEU A 210 3.79 -19.21 -16.15
N GLY A 211 2.52 -19.21 -16.53
CA GLY A 211 1.67 -18.02 -16.46
C GLY A 211 1.53 -17.48 -15.03
N ARG A 212 1.31 -18.37 -14.05
CA ARG A 212 1.24 -17.99 -12.63
C ARG A 212 2.53 -17.37 -12.11
N ILE A 213 3.66 -18.02 -12.39
CA ILE A 213 4.99 -17.51 -11.99
C ILE A 213 5.25 -16.18 -12.69
N GLY A 214 5.01 -16.08 -14.00
CA GLY A 214 5.22 -14.87 -14.78
C GLY A 214 4.41 -13.68 -14.27
N ILE A 215 3.11 -13.88 -13.98
CA ILE A 215 2.25 -12.82 -13.44
C ILE A 215 2.77 -12.33 -12.08
N LEU A 216 3.14 -13.24 -11.17
CA LEU A 216 3.70 -12.85 -9.88
C LEU A 216 5.03 -12.11 -10.05
N CYS A 217 5.91 -12.59 -10.93
CA CYS A 217 7.18 -11.93 -11.24
C CYS A 217 6.98 -10.50 -11.73
N LEU A 218 6.07 -10.29 -12.69
CA LEU A 218 5.77 -8.97 -13.22
C LEU A 218 5.21 -8.04 -12.13
N PHE A 219 4.33 -8.58 -11.27
CA PHE A 219 3.74 -7.80 -10.19
C PHE A 219 4.77 -7.40 -9.12
N GLU A 220 5.65 -8.32 -8.70
CA GLU A 220 6.73 -8.00 -7.75
C GLU A 220 7.72 -6.98 -8.32
N ILE A 221 8.12 -7.13 -9.59
CA ILE A 221 8.98 -6.15 -10.28
C ILE A 221 8.28 -4.78 -10.35
N ALA A 222 6.98 -4.75 -10.65
CA ALA A 222 6.21 -3.51 -10.71
C ALA A 222 6.15 -2.82 -9.34
N VAL A 223 5.87 -3.56 -8.26
CA VAL A 223 5.85 -3.05 -6.89
C VAL A 223 7.24 -2.55 -6.47
N HIS A 224 8.28 -3.33 -6.73
CA HIS A 224 9.66 -2.94 -6.41
C HIS A 224 10.08 -1.66 -7.14
N ASN A 225 9.79 -1.56 -8.44
CA ASN A 225 10.08 -0.36 -9.23
C ASN A 225 9.26 0.84 -8.76
N TYR A 226 8.00 0.64 -8.38
CA TYR A 226 7.14 1.68 -7.83
C TYR A 226 7.73 2.24 -6.52
N LEU A 227 8.08 1.36 -5.56
CA LEU A 227 8.72 1.76 -4.31
C LEU A 227 10.05 2.47 -4.55
N GLY A 228 10.90 1.93 -5.43
CA GLY A 228 12.18 2.54 -5.79
C GLY A 228 12.02 3.92 -6.46
N SER A 229 10.97 4.13 -7.25
CA SER A 229 10.69 5.42 -7.88
C SER A 229 10.19 6.45 -6.86
N ASN A 230 9.32 6.05 -5.93
CA ASN A 230 8.82 6.92 -4.86
C ASN A 230 9.96 7.38 -3.94
N GLN A 231 10.87 6.49 -3.56
CA GLN A 231 12.05 6.85 -2.77
C GLN A 231 12.95 7.88 -3.48
N LYS A 232 13.11 7.77 -4.81
CA LYS A 232 13.88 8.76 -5.59
C LYS A 232 13.17 10.11 -5.65
N LEU A 233 11.85 10.12 -5.84
CA LEU A 233 11.04 11.33 -5.86
C LEU A 233 11.07 12.05 -4.51
N GLU A 234 10.94 11.31 -3.41
CA GLU A 234 11.00 11.84 -2.06
C GLU A 234 12.36 12.47 -1.75
N LYS A 235 13.46 11.80 -2.13
CA LYS A 235 14.81 12.36 -2.02
C LYS A 235 14.97 13.64 -2.82
N ALA A 236 14.41 13.70 -4.04
CA ALA A 236 14.43 14.91 -4.86
C ALA A 236 13.63 16.04 -4.21
N HIS A 237 12.44 15.76 -3.67
CA HIS A 237 11.63 16.76 -2.95
C HIS A 237 12.31 17.26 -1.68
N SER A 238 12.91 16.37 -0.89
CA SER A 238 13.65 16.76 0.32
C SER A 238 14.86 17.62 -0.02
N MET A 239 15.59 17.27 -1.09
CA MET A 239 16.69 18.08 -1.61
C MET A 239 16.21 19.46 -2.08
N ILE A 240 15.11 19.53 -2.82
CA ILE A 240 14.51 20.81 -3.27
C ILE A 240 14.04 21.63 -2.07
N ALA A 241 13.38 21.03 -1.08
CA ALA A 241 12.94 21.71 0.14
C ALA A 241 14.14 22.23 0.95
N GLY A 242 15.23 21.44 1.02
CA GLY A 242 16.51 21.85 1.59
C GLY A 242 17.11 23.04 0.85
N PHE A 243 17.16 23.01 -0.47
CA PHE A 243 17.60 24.13 -1.30
C PHE A 243 16.72 25.37 -1.10
N GLN A 244 15.40 25.22 -1.08
CA GLN A 244 14.48 26.32 -0.81
C GLN A 244 14.68 26.90 0.58
N LYS A 245 14.97 26.09 1.60
CA LYS A 245 15.29 26.56 2.95
C LYS A 245 16.62 27.30 3.00
N ILE A 246 17.64 26.82 2.28
CA ILE A 246 18.93 27.50 2.14
C ILE A 246 18.76 28.82 1.39
N LEU A 247 18.06 28.80 0.25
CA LEU A 247 17.76 30.00 -0.54
C LEU A 247 16.94 30.99 0.26
N LYS A 248 15.93 30.54 1.01
CA LYS A 248 15.13 31.38 1.91
C LYS A 248 15.99 31.95 3.03
N GLY A 249 16.92 31.18 3.59
CA GLY A 249 17.89 31.69 4.56
C GLY A 249 18.86 32.73 3.98
N LEU A 250 19.21 32.61 2.70
CA LEU A 250 20.04 33.56 1.96
C LEU A 250 19.24 34.78 1.45
N SER A 251 17.94 34.63 1.19
CA SER A 251 17.08 35.67 0.60
C SER A 251 16.25 36.44 1.64
N ASP A 252 15.88 35.83 2.76
CA ASP A 252 15.18 36.50 3.87
C ASP A 252 16.20 37.21 4.77
N GLY A 253 16.89 38.19 4.20
CA GLY A 253 17.58 39.19 5.01
C GLY A 253 16.53 40.00 5.75
N SER A 254 16.35 39.77 7.05
CA SER A 254 15.53 40.65 7.86
C SER A 254 16.37 41.81 8.34
N LEU A 255 16.07 43.02 7.87
CA LEU A 255 16.67 44.24 8.38
C LEU A 255 15.77 44.84 9.46
N LEU A 256 16.39 45.29 10.54
CA LEU A 256 15.71 46.13 11.52
C LEU A 256 16.01 47.58 11.14
N LEU A 257 14.97 48.41 11.04
CA LEU A 257 15.13 49.86 10.90
C LEU A 257 14.80 50.56 12.21
N ASP A 258 15.56 51.61 12.51
CA ASP A 258 15.27 52.54 13.61
C ASP A 258 14.14 53.52 13.25
N GLU A 259 13.82 54.42 14.19
CA GLU A 259 12.77 55.43 14.04
C GLU A 259 13.05 56.42 12.90
N GLN A 260 14.32 56.55 12.50
CA GLN A 260 14.77 57.39 11.39
C GLN A 260 14.92 56.59 10.08
N LEU A 261 14.40 55.36 10.04
CA LEU A 261 14.48 54.44 8.90
C LEU A 261 15.92 54.03 8.53
N ARG A 262 16.86 54.15 9.46
CA ARG A 262 18.25 53.70 9.28
C ARG A 262 18.41 52.28 9.75
N ILE A 263 19.35 51.56 9.14
CA ILE A 263 19.60 50.16 9.45
C ILE A 263 20.17 50.03 10.87
N HIS A 264 19.48 49.30 11.73
CA HIS A 264 19.86 49.08 13.12
C HIS A 264 20.29 47.62 13.36
N GLY A 265 21.48 47.42 13.91
CA GLY A 265 22.06 46.10 14.13
C GLY A 265 22.93 45.59 12.97
N PRO A 266 23.50 44.38 13.08
CA PRO A 266 24.46 43.85 12.12
C PRO A 266 23.85 43.65 10.73
N SER A 267 24.40 44.34 9.73
CA SER A 267 23.95 44.34 8.33
C SER A 267 24.43 43.13 7.51
N THR A 268 24.81 42.03 8.15
CA THR A 268 25.47 40.88 7.51
C THR A 268 24.62 40.22 6.42
N SER A 269 23.30 40.18 6.58
CA SER A 269 22.38 39.70 5.54
C SER A 269 22.35 40.61 4.32
N LEU A 270 22.45 41.93 4.50
CA LEU A 270 22.50 42.90 3.40
C LEU A 270 23.85 42.85 2.68
N GLN A 271 24.94 42.71 3.44
CA GLN A 271 26.29 42.49 2.91
C GLN A 271 26.35 41.25 2.01
N GLN A 272 25.73 40.15 2.47
CA GLN A 272 25.63 38.92 1.69
C GLN A 272 24.77 39.10 0.43
N LEU A 273 23.66 39.84 0.52
CA LEU A 273 22.74 40.09 -0.60
C LEU A 273 23.37 40.99 -1.67
N LEU A 274 24.08 42.05 -1.26
CA LEU A 274 24.73 43.01 -2.15
C LEU A 274 26.12 42.56 -2.61
N VAL A 275 26.62 41.44 -2.07
CA VAL A 275 27.99 40.93 -2.30
C VAL A 275 29.03 42.03 -2.00
N ASP A 276 28.76 42.83 -0.98
CA ASP A 276 29.62 43.93 -0.54
C ASP A 276 30.03 43.73 0.92
N ARG A 277 31.28 44.09 1.25
CA ARG A 277 31.83 43.99 2.60
C ARG A 277 31.65 45.27 3.42
N THR A 278 30.99 46.26 2.86
CA THR A 278 30.69 47.53 3.54
C THR A 278 29.70 47.31 4.69
N ASP A 279 29.94 47.94 5.83
CA ASP A 279 28.98 47.94 6.93
C ASP A 279 27.91 49.00 6.70
N PHE A 280 26.66 48.54 6.54
CA PHE A 280 25.51 49.40 6.31
C PHE A 280 24.82 49.83 7.61
N THR A 281 25.38 49.50 8.78
CA THR A 281 24.81 49.90 10.07
C THR A 281 24.74 51.44 10.17
N GLY A 282 23.55 51.97 10.47
CA GLY A 282 23.29 53.41 10.57
C GLY A 282 23.09 54.13 9.23
N VAL A 283 23.18 53.41 8.10
CA VAL A 283 22.87 53.96 6.78
C VAL A 283 21.36 54.08 6.62
N ASP A 284 20.91 55.19 6.04
CA ASP A 284 19.52 55.42 5.68
C ASP A 284 19.08 54.43 4.60
N PHE A 285 18.06 53.62 4.89
CA PHE A 285 17.61 52.57 3.97
C PHE A 285 17.08 53.15 2.66
N GLU A 286 16.47 54.33 2.69
CA GLU A 286 15.95 54.98 1.49
C GLU A 286 17.05 55.34 0.49
N SER A 287 18.25 55.67 0.99
CA SER A 287 19.42 55.98 0.16
C SER A 287 19.97 54.75 -0.59
N LEU A 288 19.63 53.54 -0.15
CA LEU A 288 20.04 52.29 -0.79
C LEU A 288 19.08 51.87 -1.92
N ILE A 289 17.92 52.53 -2.04
CA ILE A 289 16.95 52.27 -3.11
C ILE A 289 17.29 53.13 -4.33
N VAL A 290 17.93 52.52 -5.32
CA VAL A 290 18.39 53.20 -6.54
C VAL A 290 17.22 53.79 -7.35
N ASP A 291 16.13 53.05 -7.44
CA ASP A 291 14.99 53.39 -8.30
C ASP A 291 14.04 54.41 -7.63
N ALA A 292 13.65 55.45 -8.37
CA ALA A 292 12.69 56.45 -7.89
C ALA A 292 11.31 55.83 -7.60
N GLU A 293 10.86 54.90 -8.44
CA GLU A 293 9.61 54.14 -8.24
C GLU A 293 9.68 53.26 -6.98
N GLY A 294 10.85 52.70 -6.68
CA GLY A 294 11.08 51.92 -5.46
C GLY A 294 10.98 52.79 -4.20
N ARG A 295 11.54 54.00 -4.25
CA ARG A 295 11.45 54.99 -3.14
C ARG A 295 10.02 55.44 -2.89
N GLU A 296 9.27 55.73 -3.95
CA GLU A 296 7.86 56.11 -3.84
C GLU A 296 7.01 54.99 -3.24
N ARG A 297 7.21 53.74 -3.69
CA ARG A 297 6.53 52.56 -3.11
C ARG A 297 6.90 52.34 -1.64
N PHE A 298 8.17 52.54 -1.28
CA PHE A 298 8.63 52.42 0.10
C PHE A 298 8.01 53.49 0.99
N ALA A 299 7.99 54.74 0.54
CA ALA A 299 7.34 55.84 1.26
C ALA A 299 5.84 55.57 1.49
N ALA A 300 5.12 55.11 0.45
CA ALA A 300 3.71 54.73 0.56
C ALA A 300 3.48 53.56 1.53
N PHE A 301 4.39 52.58 1.57
CA PHE A 301 4.34 51.47 2.54
C PHE A 301 4.53 51.95 3.98
N ILE A 302 5.48 52.86 4.23
CA ILE A 302 5.70 53.44 5.56
C ILE A 302 4.49 54.26 6.00
N GLU A 303 3.91 55.06 5.10
CA GLU A 303 2.70 55.85 5.37
C GLU A 303 1.50 54.94 5.70
N ALA A 304 1.28 53.88 4.91
CA ALA A 304 0.23 52.90 5.19
C ALA A 304 0.46 52.17 6.52
N SER A 305 1.71 51.84 6.86
CA SER A 305 2.06 51.20 8.13
C SER A 305 1.82 52.12 9.33
N ARG A 306 2.13 53.41 9.21
CA ARG A 306 1.82 54.44 10.23
C ARG A 306 0.33 54.61 10.41
N ALA A 307 -0.42 54.69 9.31
CA ALA A 307 -1.88 54.80 9.34
C ALA A 307 -2.55 53.60 10.05
N ALA A 308 -2.01 52.39 9.84
CA ALA A 308 -2.50 51.18 10.50
C ALA A 308 -2.17 51.11 12.01
N ALA A 309 -1.04 51.70 12.43
CA ALA A 309 -0.62 51.70 13.84
C ALA A 309 -1.39 52.72 14.70
N GLY A 310 -2.08 53.70 14.11
CA GLY A 310 -2.90 54.67 14.82
C GLY A 310 -2.11 55.69 15.67
N GLU A 311 -0.77 55.73 15.55
CA GLU A 311 0.09 56.66 16.29
C GLU A 311 0.47 57.90 15.44
N PRO A 312 0.49 59.11 16.03
CA PRO A 312 0.90 60.31 15.34
C PRO A 312 2.43 60.51 15.28
N MET A 313 2.90 60.79 14.06
CA MET A 313 4.17 61.42 13.62
C MET A 313 5.54 60.73 13.80
N SER A 314 5.75 59.71 14.63
CA SER A 314 7.02 58.95 14.61
C SER A 314 6.89 57.63 13.85
N ALA A 315 7.97 57.19 13.19
CA ALA A 315 7.99 55.85 12.61
C ALA A 315 7.93 54.81 13.74
N PRO A 316 7.24 53.67 13.57
CA PRO A 316 7.20 52.64 14.59
C PRO A 316 8.62 52.18 14.93
N SER A 317 8.97 52.23 16.22
CA SER A 317 10.28 51.78 16.70
C SER A 317 10.48 50.30 16.33
N CYS A 318 11.62 49.97 15.70
CA CYS A 318 12.02 48.61 15.32
C CYS A 318 11.19 47.99 14.18
N LEU A 319 11.06 48.70 13.05
CA LEU A 319 10.42 48.15 11.86
C LEU A 319 11.27 47.00 11.29
N ARG A 320 10.71 45.79 11.27
CA ARG A 320 11.36 44.63 10.66
C ARG A 320 10.94 44.51 9.19
N LEU A 321 11.86 44.80 8.28
CA LEU A 321 11.66 44.61 6.84
C LEU A 321 12.17 43.23 6.43
N ALA A 322 11.29 42.42 5.86
CA ALA A 322 11.68 41.21 5.16
C ALA A 322 12.03 41.59 3.72
N LEU A 323 13.32 41.54 3.38
CA LEU A 323 13.75 41.71 2.00
C LEU A 323 13.27 40.49 1.21
N ARG A 324 12.43 40.72 0.22
CA ARG A 324 12.08 39.69 -0.76
C ARG A 324 12.95 39.93 -1.98
N SER A 325 13.81 38.97 -2.31
CA SER A 325 14.50 39.00 -3.61
C SER A 325 13.43 39.10 -4.69
N GLY A 326 13.51 40.14 -5.52
CA GLY A 326 12.57 40.34 -6.62
C GLY A 326 12.52 39.06 -7.44
N SER A 327 11.34 38.47 -7.60
CA SER A 327 11.14 37.36 -8.52
C SER A 327 11.56 37.87 -9.90
N GLY A 328 12.76 37.52 -10.33
CA GLY A 328 13.27 37.88 -11.65
C GLY A 328 12.26 37.38 -12.67
N GLY A 329 11.50 38.32 -13.24
CA GLY A 329 10.75 38.08 -14.46
C GLY A 329 11.76 37.90 -15.57
N VAL A 330 12.10 36.64 -15.84
CA VAL A 330 12.68 36.19 -17.10
C VAL A 330 11.62 35.34 -17.78
#